data_AF-W2ZFK9-F1
#
_entry.id   AF-W2ZFK9-F1
#
_cell.length_a   1.000
_cell.length_b   1.000
_cell.length_c   1.000
_cell.angle_alpha   90.00
_cell.angle_beta   90.00
_cell.angle_gamma   90.00
#
_symmetry.space_group_name_H-M   'P 1'
#
loop_
_entity.id
_entity.type
_entity.pdbx_description
1 polymer ?
#
loop_
_entity_poly.entity_id
_entity_poly.type
_entity_poly.pdbx_seq_one_letter_code
_entity_poly.pdbx_strand_id
1 'polypeptide(L)'
;MRFVTLIQSPREAKVKMADEAQIAAAVQARATQVQGLLAQRKNEEAVRAALEDPPLLSKNDAVKDENAKVVMAALVACNKGEMQRAIDSLPSPLEDNLMKYIMRFLGIASQSAAMLDWHQKLVAKAGSGCVMRAFTERKQV
;
A
#
# COMPACT_ATOMS: atom_id res chain seq x y z
N MET A 1 2.57 -41.62 -1.38
CA MET A 1 1.31 -41.07 -1.95
C MET A 1 0.24 -41.05 -0.85
N ARG A 2 0.09 -39.92 -0.14
CA ARG A 2 -1.06 -39.67 0.74
C ARG A 2 -1.39 -38.18 0.61
N PHE A 3 -2.33 -37.89 -0.29
CA PHE A 3 -3.01 -36.61 -0.35
C PHE A 3 -3.85 -36.49 0.93
N VAL A 4 -3.33 -35.77 1.93
CA VAL A 4 -4.15 -35.29 3.04
C VAL A 4 -4.87 -34.05 2.53
N THR A 5 -6.05 -34.25 1.96
CA THR A 5 -6.96 -33.15 1.62
C THR A 5 -7.46 -32.58 2.95
N LEU A 6 -6.89 -31.45 3.37
CA LEU A 6 -7.35 -30.61 4.47
C LEU A 6 -8.79 -30.15 4.20
N ILE A 7 -9.78 -30.91 4.66
CA ILE A 7 -11.14 -30.38 4.85
C ILE A 7 -11.05 -29.44 6.05
N GLN A 8 -10.91 -28.13 5.78
CA GLN A 8 -10.93 -27.11 6.84
C GLN A 8 -12.26 -27.18 7.58
N SER A 9 -12.22 -27.11 8.91
CA SER A 9 -13.43 -27.16 9.73
C SER A 9 -14.36 -25.98 9.40
N PRO A 10 -15.69 -26.15 9.38
CA PRO A 10 -16.64 -25.06 9.13
C PRO A 10 -16.41 -23.83 10.03
N ARG A 11 -15.93 -24.03 11.26
CA ARG A 11 -15.57 -22.94 12.18
C ARG A 11 -14.35 -22.15 11.68
N GLU A 12 -13.31 -22.82 11.20
CA GLU A 12 -12.11 -22.17 10.66
C GLU A 12 -12.39 -21.41 9.36
N ALA A 13 -13.22 -21.98 8.48
CA ALA A 13 -13.66 -21.29 7.27
C ALA A 13 -14.43 -20.01 7.62
N LYS A 14 -15.33 -20.07 8.62
CA LYS A 14 -16.09 -18.91 9.09
C LYS A 14 -15.20 -17.81 9.67
N VAL A 15 -14.15 -18.17 10.43
CA VAL A 15 -13.18 -17.21 10.97
C VAL A 15 -12.41 -16.53 9.84
N LYS A 16 -11.87 -17.30 8.87
CA LYS A 16 -11.15 -16.71 7.72
C LYS A 16 -12.02 -15.76 6.88
N MET A 17 -13.29 -16.10 6.69
CA MET A 17 -14.22 -15.21 5.98
C MET A 17 -14.49 -13.92 6.77
N ALA A 18 -14.57 -13.99 8.11
CA ALA A 18 -14.72 -12.81 8.95
C ALA A 18 -13.47 -11.91 8.88
N ASP A 19 -12.28 -12.50 8.91
CA ASP A 19 -11.01 -11.76 8.78
C ASP A 19 -10.92 -11.05 7.41
N GLU A 20 -11.27 -11.73 6.32
CA GLU A 20 -11.25 -11.14 4.98
C GLU A 20 -12.26 -9.98 4.85
N ALA A 21 -13.46 -10.14 5.41
CA ALA A 21 -14.47 -9.07 5.42
C ALA A 21 -14.00 -7.84 6.22
N GLN A 22 -13.30 -8.06 7.35
CA GLN A 22 -12.72 -6.97 8.14
C GLN A 22 -11.60 -6.25 7.38
N ILE A 23 -10.73 -6.98 6.68
CA ILE A 23 -9.67 -6.37 5.86
C ILE A 23 -10.29 -5.52 4.74
N ALA A 24 -11.31 -6.02 4.04
CA ALA A 24 -12.01 -5.27 3.01
C ALA A 24 -12.68 -4.00 3.56
N ALA A 25 -13.32 -4.09 4.73
CA ALA A 25 -13.91 -2.94 5.40
C ALA A 25 -12.86 -1.88 5.79
N ALA A 26 -11.68 -2.31 6.25
CA ALA A 26 -10.58 -1.41 6.58
C ALA A 26 -10.03 -0.67 5.34
N VAL A 27 -9.92 -1.35 4.19
CA VAL A 27 -9.55 -0.72 2.92
C VAL A 27 -10.60 0.31 2.49
N GLN A 28 -11.88 -0.02 2.61
CA GLN A 28 -12.96 0.91 2.28
C GLN A 28 -12.95 2.16 3.17
N ALA A 29 -12.75 1.98 4.48
CA ALA A 29 -12.65 3.09 5.44
C ALA A 29 -11.47 4.02 5.09
N ARG A 30 -10.33 3.44 4.74
CA ARG A 30 -9.16 4.19 4.28
C ARG A 30 -9.43 4.95 2.99
N ALA A 31 -10.08 4.33 2.01
CA ALA A 31 -10.45 5.00 0.76
C ALA A 31 -11.28 6.26 1.05
N THR A 32 -12.29 6.15 1.92
CA THR A 32 -13.11 7.29 2.35
C THR A 32 -12.28 8.36 3.06
N GLN A 33 -11.39 7.98 3.98
CA GLN A 33 -10.52 8.91 4.69
C GLN A 33 -9.58 9.67 3.73
N VAL A 34 -8.91 8.95 2.84
CA VAL A 34 -7.98 9.52 1.86
C VAL A 34 -8.72 10.46 0.91
N GLN A 35 -9.89 10.07 0.42
CA GLN A 35 -10.72 10.94 -0.42
C GLN A 35 -11.09 12.25 0.30
N GLY A 36 -11.44 12.17 1.59
CA GLY A 36 -11.74 13.35 2.42
C GLY A 36 -10.54 14.27 2.62
N LEU A 37 -9.33 13.72 2.77
CA LEU A 37 -8.09 14.49 2.89
C LEU A 37 -7.73 15.17 1.56
N LEU A 38 -7.84 14.46 0.44
CA LEU A 38 -7.59 14.99 -0.90
C LEU A 38 -8.56 16.14 -1.25
N ALA A 39 -9.84 16.01 -0.88
CA ALA A 39 -10.83 17.08 -1.06
C ALA A 39 -10.46 18.37 -0.30
N GLN A 40 -9.75 18.24 0.83
CA GLN A 40 -9.25 19.35 1.65
C GLN A 40 -7.86 19.84 1.24
N ARG A 41 -7.26 19.30 0.16
CA ARG A 41 -5.86 19.54 -0.25
C ARG A 41 -4.83 19.17 0.83
N LYS A 42 -5.20 18.25 1.72
CA LYS A 42 -4.32 17.64 2.73
C LYS A 42 -3.57 16.44 2.12
N ASN A 43 -2.78 16.74 1.08
CA ASN A 43 -2.16 15.70 0.24
C ASN A 43 -1.12 14.87 1.00
N GLU A 44 -0.36 15.52 1.88
CA GLU A 44 0.69 14.86 2.68
C GLU A 44 0.08 13.88 3.69
N GLU A 45 -0.99 14.29 4.39
CA GLU A 45 -1.74 13.41 5.28
C GLU A 45 -2.44 12.27 4.51
N ALA A 46 -2.92 12.55 3.29
CA ALA A 46 -3.53 11.54 2.43
C ALA A 46 -2.53 10.42 2.06
N VAL A 47 -1.29 10.78 1.72
CA VAL A 47 -0.22 9.80 1.45
C VAL A 47 0.05 8.94 2.68
N ARG A 48 0.21 9.56 3.85
CA ARG A 48 0.43 8.83 5.10
C ARG A 48 -0.71 7.85 5.38
N ALA A 49 -1.95 8.31 5.37
CA ALA A 49 -3.13 7.48 5.63
C ALA A 49 -3.27 6.32 4.63
N ALA A 50 -2.93 6.54 3.35
CA ALA A 50 -3.00 5.50 2.34
C ALA A 50 -2.02 4.33 2.59
N LEU A 51 -0.86 4.63 3.18
CA LEU A 51 0.24 3.69 3.41
C LEU A 51 0.17 2.91 4.73
N GLU A 52 -0.68 3.34 5.67
CA GLU A 52 -0.87 2.67 6.96
C GLU A 52 -1.49 1.28 6.77
N ASP A 53 -1.03 0.25 7.49
CA ASP A 53 -1.62 -1.10 7.52
C ASP A 53 -2.11 -1.69 6.16
N PRO A 54 -1.26 -1.78 5.12
CA PRO A 54 -1.68 -2.33 3.82
C PRO A 54 -2.27 -3.75 3.97
N PRO A 55 -3.21 -4.18 3.10
CA PRO A 55 -3.94 -5.45 3.23
C PRO A 55 -3.08 -6.69 2.86
N LEU A 56 -1.88 -6.81 3.46
CA LEU A 56 -0.89 -7.87 3.19
C LEU A 56 -1.40 -9.29 3.52
N LEU A 57 -2.40 -9.39 4.41
CA LEU A 57 -2.99 -10.65 4.84
C LEU A 57 -4.18 -11.08 3.98
N SER A 58 -4.73 -10.18 3.16
CA SER A 58 -5.83 -10.51 2.27
C SER A 58 -5.38 -11.53 1.24
N LYS A 59 -6.25 -12.50 0.95
CA LYS A 59 -6.09 -13.44 -0.17
C LYS A 59 -6.86 -13.00 -1.41
N ASN A 60 -7.62 -11.92 -1.29
CA ASN A 60 -8.41 -11.35 -2.37
C ASN A 60 -7.62 -10.23 -3.05
N ASP A 61 -7.10 -10.50 -4.25
CA ASP A 61 -6.33 -9.51 -5.00
C ASP A 61 -7.14 -8.25 -5.32
N ALA A 62 -8.47 -8.34 -5.46
CA ALA A 62 -9.31 -7.16 -5.67
C ALA A 62 -9.27 -6.19 -4.48
N VAL A 63 -9.13 -6.69 -3.24
CA VAL A 63 -9.02 -5.84 -2.05
C VAL A 63 -7.66 -5.14 -2.02
N LYS A 64 -6.60 -5.83 -2.44
CA LYS A 64 -5.26 -5.24 -2.58
C LYS A 64 -5.21 -4.20 -3.68
N ASP A 65 -5.81 -4.49 -4.83
CA ASP A 65 -5.95 -3.57 -5.95
C ASP A 65 -6.69 -2.30 -5.55
N GLU A 66 -7.76 -2.44 -4.76
CA GLU A 66 -8.50 -1.28 -4.28
C GLU A 66 -7.65 -0.39 -3.38
N ASN A 67 -6.91 -0.99 -2.43
CA ASN A 67 -5.97 -0.21 -1.62
C ASN A 67 -4.86 0.44 -2.48
N ALA A 68 -4.37 -0.26 -3.49
CA ALA A 68 -3.36 0.26 -4.40
C ALA A 68 -3.87 1.47 -5.20
N LYS A 69 -5.14 1.47 -5.63
CA LYS A 69 -5.76 2.67 -6.26
C LYS A 69 -5.81 3.84 -5.29
N VAL A 70 -6.13 3.61 -4.02
CA VAL A 70 -6.14 4.64 -2.97
C VAL A 70 -4.74 5.25 -2.80
N VAL A 71 -3.70 4.41 -2.72
CA VAL A 71 -2.31 4.87 -2.64
C VAL A 71 -1.91 5.66 -3.88
N MET A 72 -2.18 5.14 -5.07
CA MET A 72 -1.90 5.83 -6.33
C MET A 72 -2.53 7.23 -6.35
N ALA A 73 -3.82 7.34 -6.00
CA ALA A 73 -4.54 8.61 -5.98
C ALA A 73 -3.88 9.63 -5.04
N ALA A 74 -3.40 9.20 -3.87
CA ALA A 74 -2.69 10.07 -2.95
C ALA A 74 -1.32 10.52 -3.51
N LEU A 75 -0.54 9.59 -4.10
CA LEU A 75 0.79 9.90 -4.63
C LEU A 75 0.76 10.86 -5.81
N VAL A 76 -0.20 10.71 -6.74
CA VAL A 76 -0.27 11.56 -7.94
C VAL A 76 -0.92 12.93 -7.67
N ALA A 77 -1.60 13.09 -6.53
CA ALA A 77 -2.17 14.37 -6.11
C ALA A 77 -1.11 15.36 -5.60
N CYS A 78 0.03 14.86 -5.12
CA CYS A 78 1.13 15.68 -4.62
C CYS A 78 1.89 16.38 -5.75
N ASN A 79 2.13 17.68 -5.58
CA ASN A 79 3.19 18.36 -6.32
C ASN A 79 4.59 17.98 -5.79
N LYS A 80 5.67 18.41 -6.47
CA LYS A 80 7.05 18.06 -6.10
C LYS A 80 7.45 18.49 -4.68
N GLY A 81 6.90 19.59 -4.17
CA GLY A 81 7.17 20.09 -2.82
C GLY A 81 6.43 19.29 -1.75
N GLU A 82 5.14 19.01 -1.98
CA GLU A 82 4.33 18.14 -1.12
C GLU A 82 4.89 16.72 -1.07
N MET A 83 5.34 16.18 -2.20
CA MET A 83 6.01 14.89 -2.28
C MET A 83 7.21 14.81 -1.32
N GLN A 84 8.06 15.83 -1.32
CA GLN A 84 9.23 15.85 -0.43
C GLN A 84 8.81 15.88 1.03
N ARG A 85 7.89 16.77 1.41
CA ARG A 85 7.45 16.90 2.81
C ARG A 85 6.70 15.66 3.30
N ALA A 86 5.87 15.05 2.44
CA ALA A 86 5.23 13.77 2.72
C ALA A 86 6.29 12.71 3.06
N ILE A 87 7.28 12.53 2.18
CA ILE A 87 8.40 11.59 2.39
C ILE A 87 9.13 11.90 3.69
N ASP A 88 9.50 13.16 3.94
CA ASP A 88 10.25 13.57 5.13
C ASP A 88 9.50 13.23 6.43
N SER A 89 8.17 13.32 6.42
CA SER A 89 7.31 13.00 7.57
C SER A 89 7.09 11.50 7.83
N LEU A 90 7.39 10.63 6.86
CA LEU A 90 7.12 9.19 7.01
C LEU A 90 8.04 8.55 8.06
N PRO A 91 7.51 7.72 8.96
CA PRO A 91 8.33 6.82 9.76
C PRO A 91 8.82 5.63 8.92
N SER A 92 9.91 4.99 9.35
CA SER A 92 10.58 3.91 8.61
C SER A 92 9.65 2.77 8.12
N PRO A 93 8.64 2.30 8.88
CA PRO A 93 7.71 1.29 8.37
C PRO A 93 6.89 1.74 7.15
N LEU A 94 6.52 3.02 7.10
CA LEU A 94 5.75 3.56 5.97
C LEU A 94 6.63 3.88 4.77
N GLU A 95 7.92 4.16 4.96
CA GLU A 95 8.90 4.25 3.87
C GLU A 95 9.01 2.92 3.11
N ASP A 96 9.07 1.80 3.84
CA ASP A 96 9.11 0.47 3.21
C ASP A 96 7.79 0.16 2.48
N ASN A 97 6.64 0.54 3.04
CA ASN A 97 5.35 0.40 2.35
C ASN A 97 5.29 1.25 1.08
N LEU A 98 5.77 2.50 1.13
CA LEU A 98 5.85 3.36 -0.03
C LEU A 98 6.73 2.74 -1.12
N MET A 99 7.90 2.20 -0.76
CA MET A 99 8.78 1.54 -1.73
C MET A 99 8.11 0.32 -2.39
N LYS A 100 7.37 -0.50 -1.63
CA LYS A 100 6.59 -1.63 -2.17
C LYS A 100 5.58 -1.16 -3.23
N TYR A 101 4.83 -0.10 -2.95
CA TYR A 101 3.86 0.46 -3.90
C TYR A 101 4.54 1.10 -5.11
N ILE A 102 5.64 1.83 -4.93
CA ILE A 102 6.44 2.38 -6.04
C ILE A 102 6.84 1.27 -7.01
N MET A 103 7.40 0.17 -6.51
CA MET A 103 7.82 -0.96 -7.37
C MET A 103 6.64 -1.60 -8.09
N ARG A 104 5.50 -1.77 -7.40
CA ARG A 104 4.27 -2.26 -8.02
C ARG A 104 3.81 -1.35 -9.16
N PHE A 105 3.88 -0.03 -8.98
CA PHE A 105 3.39 0.96 -9.94
C PHE A 105 4.37 1.26 -11.07
N LEU A 106 5.67 0.98 -10.91
CA LEU A 106 6.63 1.07 -12.00
C LEU A 106 6.27 0.16 -13.18
N GLY A 107 5.52 -0.93 -12.94
CA GLY A 107 4.96 -1.78 -13.98
C GLY A 107 3.83 -1.15 -14.81
N ILE A 108 3.33 0.03 -14.42
CA ILE A 108 2.29 0.77 -15.13
C ILE A 108 2.95 1.91 -15.92
N ALA A 109 3.08 1.75 -17.24
CA ALA A 109 3.85 2.65 -18.10
C ALA A 109 3.45 4.15 -17.97
N SER A 110 2.16 4.44 -17.77
CA SER A 110 1.66 5.82 -17.62
C SER A 110 2.06 6.48 -16.29
N GLN A 111 2.49 5.70 -15.29
CA GLN A 111 2.86 6.17 -13.96
C GLN A 111 4.36 6.10 -13.69
N SER A 112 5.13 5.40 -14.53
CA SER A 112 6.54 5.11 -14.29
C SER A 112 7.38 6.36 -14.03
N ALA A 113 7.18 7.46 -14.78
CA ALA A 113 7.92 8.70 -14.58
C ALA A 113 7.69 9.30 -13.18
N ALA A 114 6.43 9.41 -12.74
CA ALA A 114 6.10 9.90 -11.40
C ALA A 114 6.66 8.98 -10.31
N MET A 115 6.57 7.66 -10.50
CA MET A 115 7.10 6.70 -9.53
C MET A 115 8.63 6.74 -9.42
N LEU A 116 9.34 7.07 -10.51
CA LEU A 116 10.79 7.28 -10.48
C LEU A 116 11.17 8.53 -9.67
N ASP A 117 10.38 9.61 -9.75
CA ASP A 117 10.57 10.81 -8.91
C ASP A 117 10.38 10.47 -7.42
N TRP A 118 9.31 9.75 -7.08
CA TRP A 118 9.05 9.26 -5.72
C TRP A 118 10.18 8.35 -5.22
N HIS A 119 10.62 7.40 -6.06
CA HIS A 119 11.73 6.48 -5.76
C HIS A 119 13.02 7.25 -5.43
N GLN A 120 13.43 8.19 -6.29
CA GLN A 120 14.67 8.94 -6.09
C GLN A 120 14.68 9.67 -4.76
N LYS A 121 13.57 10.34 -4.42
CA LYS A 121 13.44 11.09 -3.16
C LYS A 121 13.39 10.18 -1.94
N LEU A 122 12.66 9.07 -2.02
CA LEU A 122 12.57 8.13 -0.91
C LEU A 122 13.93 7.49 -0.63
N VAL A 123 14.68 7.07 -1.66
CA VAL A 123 16.02 6.51 -1.50
C VAL A 123 17.00 7.54 -0.95
N ALA A 124 16.88 8.81 -1.32
CA ALA A 124 17.71 9.88 -0.74
C ALA A 124 17.50 10.03 0.77
N LYS A 125 16.28 9.78 1.28
CA LYS A 125 15.97 9.82 2.72
C LYS A 125 16.30 8.50 3.44
N ALA A 126 15.74 7.39 2.96
CA ALA A 126 15.72 6.09 3.64
C ALA A 126 16.93 5.19 3.30
N GLY A 127 17.73 5.60 2.32
CA GLY A 127 18.82 4.80 1.75
C GLY A 127 18.32 3.62 0.92
N SER A 128 19.25 2.95 0.23
CA SER A 128 18.93 1.83 -0.67
C SER A 128 18.38 0.58 0.03
N GLY A 129 18.46 0.53 1.37
CA GLY A 129 17.94 -0.59 2.15
C GLY A 129 16.43 -0.80 2.01
N CYS A 130 15.65 0.27 1.81
CA CYS A 130 14.21 0.18 1.60
C CYS A 130 13.86 -0.60 0.32
N VAL A 131 14.67 -0.45 -0.73
CA VAL A 131 14.54 -1.19 -2.00
C VAL A 131 14.73 -2.69 -1.75
N MET A 132 15.83 -3.07 -1.08
CA MET A 132 16.14 -4.47 -0.80
C MET A 132 15.09 -5.14 0.09
N ARG A 133 14.58 -4.44 1.11
CA ARG A 133 13.49 -4.94 1.97
C ARG A 133 12.20 -5.13 1.17
N ALA A 134 11.90 -4.21 0.26
CA ALA A 134 10.72 -4.34 -0.58
C ALA A 134 10.84 -5.53 -1.57
N PHE A 135 12.01 -5.81 -2.14
CA PHE A 135 12.24 -6.97 -3.01
C PHE A 135 12.23 -8.32 -2.28
N THR A 136 12.62 -8.33 -1.00
CA THR A 136 12.72 -9.57 -0.20
C THR A 136 11.42 -9.92 0.53
N GLU A 137 10.45 -9.01 0.54
CA GLU A 137 9.13 -9.25 1.11
C GLU A 137 8.37 -10.33 0.33
N ARG A 138 7.81 -11.30 1.06
CA ARG A 138 7.01 -12.38 0.46
C ARG A 138 5.55 -11.99 0.29
N LYS A 139 5.02 -11.13 1.15
CA LYS A 139 3.63 -10.65 1.07
C LYS A 139 3.54 -9.39 0.22
N GLN A 140 2.92 -9.52 -0.95
CA GLN A 140 2.75 -8.43 -1.90
C GLN A 140 1.60 -7.51 -1.51
N VAL A 141 1.82 -6.21 -1.73
CA VAL A 141 0.83 -5.13 -1.58
C VAL A 141 -0.09 -5.03 -2.77
#